data_AF-A0A1V2R433-F1
#
_entry.id   AF-A0A1V2R433-F1
#
_cell.length_a   1.000
_cell.length_b   1.000
_cell.length_c   1.000
_cell.angle_alpha   90.00
_cell.angle_beta   90.00
_cell.angle_gamma   90.00
#
_symmetry.space_group_name_H-M   'P 1'
#
loop_
_entity.id
_entity.type
_entity.pdbx_description
1 polymer ?
#
loop_
_entity_poly.entity_id
_entity_poly.type
_entity_poly.pdbx_seq_one_letter_code
_entity_poly.pdbx_strand_id
1 'polypeptide(L)'
;MQAQTSPFDVADHKQIRVIISADAKNEADDDFAVAHAVLTPTMQVKGLIAAHYSRTAPLMKRDGENSMMESYHELQRLMNVMGKTDIPVYRGATQALKADGGAPALSEGAKMLIKEALQDDPHPLFVLVMGPITDIAAALQAEPTIASKMTVVWIGGMPYPKGGWEYNMFNDPVAANRIFKSQVPLWQVPHNVYMSVRVSLSELAVRVKPQGKVGEYLWQQLIEFNRAISETIKDVPWPKSEVWVLGDNPSVSLLLDDHEYHYTLVNAPQLNDDLTYAPQNNARQIRVYNAVDARFTLEDFYAKLALAYGQGK
;
A
#
# COMPACT_ATOMS: atom_id res chain seq x y z
N MET A 1 2.75 -25.50 -11.71
CA MET A 1 1.57 -25.10 -12.51
C MET A 1 1.84 -23.69 -12.99
N GLN A 2 1.88 -23.46 -14.31
CA GLN A 2 1.96 -22.09 -14.83
C GLN A 2 0.64 -21.39 -14.51
N ALA A 3 0.71 -20.23 -13.85
CA ALA A 3 -0.46 -19.38 -13.64
C ALA A 3 -1.08 -19.09 -15.01
N GLN A 4 -2.36 -19.43 -15.19
CA GLN A 4 -3.02 -19.20 -16.46
C GLN A 4 -3.13 -17.70 -16.69
N THR A 5 -2.82 -17.26 -17.91
CA THR A 5 -2.97 -15.88 -18.37
C THR A 5 -4.42 -15.43 -18.24
N SER A 6 -4.63 -14.16 -17.92
CA SER A 6 -5.93 -13.49 -17.89
C SER A 6 -6.85 -13.92 -19.05
N PRO A 7 -8.18 -14.07 -18.86
CA PRO A 7 -9.11 -14.42 -19.94
C PRO A 7 -9.37 -13.26 -20.91
N PHE A 8 -8.65 -12.15 -20.78
CA PHE A 8 -8.71 -10.96 -21.62
C PHE A 8 -7.32 -10.35 -21.77
N ASP A 9 -7.12 -9.65 -22.89
CA ASP A 9 -5.90 -8.91 -23.18
C ASP A 9 -6.07 -7.43 -22.81
N VAL A 10 -4.99 -6.82 -22.31
CA VAL A 10 -4.89 -5.37 -22.10
C VAL A 10 -3.98 -4.80 -23.18
N ALA A 11 -4.45 -3.80 -23.91
CA ALA A 11 -3.63 -3.14 -24.92
C ALA A 11 -2.41 -2.49 -24.25
N ASP A 12 -1.24 -2.61 -24.89
CA ASP A 12 0.06 -2.11 -24.39
C ASP A 12 -0.01 -0.66 -23.89
N HIS A 13 -0.56 0.26 -24.70
CA HIS A 13 -0.74 1.67 -24.35
C HIS A 13 -1.69 1.94 -23.15
N LYS A 14 -2.43 0.94 -22.68
CA LYS A 14 -3.27 1.01 -21.47
C LYS A 14 -2.56 0.44 -20.24
N GLN A 15 -1.41 -0.22 -20.40
CA GLN A 15 -0.63 -0.71 -19.28
C GLN A 15 0.09 0.44 -18.57
N ILE A 16 0.41 0.18 -17.32
CA ILE A 16 1.08 1.12 -16.43
C ILE A 16 2.19 0.40 -15.67
N ARG A 17 3.25 1.13 -15.32
CA ARG A 17 4.31 0.61 -14.45
C ARG A 17 3.93 0.87 -13.01
N VAL A 18 4.16 -0.11 -12.15
CA VAL A 18 3.83 -0.02 -10.72
C VAL A 18 5.01 -0.43 -9.86
N ILE A 19 5.33 0.40 -8.87
CA ILE A 19 6.13 0.03 -7.70
C ILE A 19 5.20 -0.02 -6.50
N ILE A 20 5.36 -1.03 -5.65
CA ILE A 20 4.53 -1.18 -4.45
C ILE A 20 5.44 -1.07 -3.23
N SER A 21 5.11 -0.17 -2.31
CA SER A 21 5.73 -0.02 -1.01
C SER A 21 4.74 -0.49 0.06
N ALA A 22 5.04 -1.63 0.68
CA ALA A 22 4.16 -2.32 1.60
C ALA A 22 4.89 -2.62 2.90
N ASP A 23 4.24 -2.35 4.02
CA ASP A 23 4.69 -2.71 5.36
C ASP A 23 4.10 -4.07 5.75
N ALA A 24 4.20 -5.02 4.81
CA ALA A 24 3.69 -6.38 4.94
C ALA A 24 4.10 -6.98 6.29
N LYS A 25 3.21 -7.77 6.87
CA LYS A 25 3.33 -8.31 8.23
C LYS A 25 3.18 -7.29 9.36
N ASN A 26 3.00 -5.99 9.12
CA ASN A 26 2.50 -5.07 10.15
C ASN A 26 1.11 -5.53 10.62
N GLU A 27 0.22 -5.74 9.64
CA GLU A 27 -1.12 -6.27 9.80
C GLU A 27 -1.33 -7.48 8.87
N ALA A 28 -2.34 -7.47 8.00
CA ALA A 28 -2.67 -8.62 7.16
C ALA A 28 -3.15 -8.27 5.73
N ASP A 29 -3.53 -7.03 5.44
CA ASP A 29 -4.15 -6.64 4.17
C ASP A 29 -3.18 -6.25 3.05
N ASP A 30 -1.94 -5.85 3.36
CA ASP A 30 -0.89 -5.61 2.35
C ASP A 30 -0.77 -6.79 1.36
N ASP A 31 -0.75 -8.02 1.88
CA ASP A 31 -0.61 -9.24 1.08
C ASP A 31 -1.73 -9.38 0.05
N PHE A 32 -2.95 -8.97 0.41
CA PHE A 32 -4.11 -9.01 -0.48
C PHE A 32 -3.96 -7.97 -1.58
N ALA A 33 -3.50 -6.77 -1.26
CA ALA A 33 -3.32 -5.70 -2.23
C ALA A 33 -2.12 -5.95 -3.15
N VAL A 34 -0.99 -6.48 -2.63
CA VAL A 34 0.14 -6.94 -3.43
C VAL A 34 -0.28 -8.07 -4.36
N ALA A 35 -0.99 -9.08 -3.86
CA ALA A 35 -1.52 -10.14 -4.71
C ALA A 35 -2.47 -9.60 -5.77
N HIS A 36 -3.33 -8.63 -5.42
CA HIS A 36 -4.24 -7.99 -6.36
C HIS A 36 -3.48 -7.29 -7.50
N ALA A 37 -2.46 -6.50 -7.19
CA ALA A 37 -1.65 -5.81 -8.19
C ALA A 37 -0.89 -6.79 -9.09
N VAL A 38 -0.26 -7.82 -8.51
CA VAL A 38 0.52 -8.83 -9.26
C VAL A 38 -0.36 -9.68 -10.18
N LEU A 39 -1.63 -9.88 -9.84
CA LEU A 39 -2.60 -10.57 -10.68
C LEU A 39 -3.30 -9.67 -11.70
N THR A 40 -3.00 -8.36 -11.71
CA THR A 40 -3.67 -7.37 -12.57
C THR A 40 -2.89 -7.17 -13.88
N PRO A 41 -3.42 -7.57 -15.05
CA PRO A 41 -2.68 -7.51 -16.32
C PRO A 41 -2.36 -6.10 -16.83
N THR A 42 -3.09 -5.09 -16.35
CA THR A 42 -2.82 -3.67 -16.62
C THR A 42 -1.50 -3.22 -15.98
N MET A 43 -1.06 -3.88 -14.91
CA MET A 43 0.07 -3.45 -14.09
C MET A 43 1.34 -4.23 -14.42
N GLN A 44 2.36 -3.53 -14.90
CA GLN A 44 3.72 -4.01 -14.97
C GLN A 44 4.40 -3.75 -13.61
N VAL A 45 4.31 -4.73 -12.69
CA VAL A 45 4.92 -4.60 -11.36
C VAL A 45 6.45 -4.66 -11.47
N LYS A 46 7.12 -3.52 -11.23
CA LYS A 46 8.57 -3.35 -11.41
C LYS A 46 9.37 -3.80 -10.19
N GLY A 47 8.74 -3.80 -9.02
CA GLY A 47 9.31 -4.32 -7.80
C GLY A 47 8.52 -3.92 -6.56
N LEU A 48 8.86 -4.58 -5.46
CA LEU A 48 8.24 -4.40 -4.14
C LEU A 48 9.27 -3.79 -3.18
N ILE A 49 8.89 -2.76 -2.44
CA ILE A 49 9.68 -2.13 -1.39
C ILE A 49 9.09 -2.57 -0.05
N ALA A 50 9.91 -3.24 0.75
CA ALA A 50 9.57 -3.62 2.11
C ALA A 50 9.68 -2.38 3.03
N ALA A 51 8.54 -1.80 3.41
CA ALA A 51 8.50 -0.65 4.31
C ALA A 51 8.62 -1.08 5.77
N HIS A 52 9.18 -0.21 6.61
CA HIS A 52 9.16 -0.41 8.07
C HIS A 52 7.79 -0.08 8.66
N TYR A 53 7.54 -0.54 9.87
CA TYR A 53 6.38 -0.15 10.70
C TYR A 53 6.84 0.04 12.16
N SER A 54 8.02 0.61 12.30
CA SER A 54 8.81 0.62 13.53
C SER A 54 8.10 1.30 14.72
N ARG A 55 7.24 2.29 14.46
CA ARG A 55 6.53 3.03 15.53
C ARG A 55 5.21 2.39 15.92
N THR A 56 4.56 1.65 15.02
CA THR A 56 3.27 1.01 15.29
C THR A 56 3.43 -0.41 15.80
N ALA A 57 4.51 -1.12 15.46
CA ALA A 57 4.79 -2.46 16.01
C ALA A 57 4.65 -2.55 17.55
N PRO A 58 5.20 -1.59 18.35
CA PRO A 58 5.01 -1.61 19.80
C PRO A 58 3.56 -1.50 20.27
N LEU A 59 2.67 -0.87 19.49
CA LEU A 59 1.24 -0.77 19.78
C LEU A 59 0.57 -2.17 19.74
N MET A 60 1.12 -3.06 18.93
CA MET A 60 0.72 -4.47 18.83
C MET A 60 1.60 -5.41 19.68
N LYS A 61 2.35 -4.85 20.65
CA LYS A 61 3.31 -5.57 21.52
C LYS A 61 4.39 -6.35 20.75
N ARG A 62 4.83 -5.81 19.61
CA ARG A 62 5.90 -6.36 18.77
C ARG A 62 7.13 -5.45 18.80
N ASP A 63 8.28 -6.03 18.47
CA ASP A 63 9.51 -5.26 18.27
C ASP A 63 9.46 -4.50 16.93
N GLY A 64 9.75 -3.20 16.98
CA GLY A 64 9.76 -2.34 15.80
C GLY A 64 11.09 -2.29 15.07
N GLU A 65 12.20 -2.67 15.72
CA GLU A 65 13.56 -2.53 15.16
C GLU A 65 13.76 -3.38 13.90
N ASN A 66 13.17 -4.58 13.88
CA ASN A 66 13.29 -5.51 12.78
C ASN A 66 12.11 -5.47 11.78
N SER A 67 11.17 -4.54 11.95
CA SER A 67 9.92 -4.48 11.18
C SER A 67 10.13 -4.49 9.66
N MET A 68 11.10 -3.73 9.13
CA MET A 68 11.41 -3.73 7.70
C MET A 68 11.83 -5.12 7.18
N MET A 69 12.63 -5.87 7.97
CA MET A 69 13.04 -7.21 7.58
C MET A 69 11.89 -8.22 7.67
N GLU A 70 10.94 -8.02 8.59
CA GLU A 70 9.69 -8.78 8.64
C GLU A 70 8.89 -8.55 7.34
N SER A 71 8.68 -7.29 6.92
CA SER A 71 8.08 -6.96 5.62
C SER A 71 8.81 -7.60 4.46
N TYR A 72 10.14 -7.53 4.47
CA TYR A 72 10.97 -8.07 3.39
C TYR A 72 10.79 -9.59 3.24
N HIS A 73 10.83 -10.33 4.35
CA HIS A 73 10.63 -11.77 4.33
C HIS A 73 9.20 -12.15 3.97
N GLU A 74 8.21 -11.38 4.43
CA GLU A 74 6.81 -11.62 4.11
C GLU A 74 6.53 -11.45 2.61
N LEU A 75 7.00 -10.35 2.01
CA LEU A 75 6.88 -10.12 0.56
C LEU A 75 7.59 -11.22 -0.25
N GLN A 76 8.79 -11.65 0.18
CA GLN A 76 9.48 -12.78 -0.45
C GLN A 76 8.67 -14.08 -0.35
N ARG A 77 8.06 -14.34 0.82
CA ARG A 77 7.23 -15.52 1.04
C ARG A 77 5.98 -15.48 0.16
N LEU A 78 5.27 -14.35 0.10
CA LEU A 78 4.11 -14.16 -0.74
C LEU A 78 4.46 -14.39 -2.22
N MET A 79 5.52 -13.78 -2.73
CA MET A 79 5.97 -13.97 -4.11
C MET A 79 6.34 -15.43 -4.40
N ASN A 80 6.96 -16.13 -3.44
CA ASN A 80 7.23 -17.55 -3.57
C ASN A 80 5.95 -18.40 -3.61
N VAL A 81 4.97 -18.13 -2.74
CA VAL A 81 3.68 -18.83 -2.72
C VAL A 81 2.90 -18.59 -4.02
N MET A 82 2.97 -17.39 -4.58
CA MET A 82 2.37 -17.03 -5.87
C MET A 82 3.14 -17.56 -7.09
N GLY A 83 4.38 -18.05 -6.92
CA GLY A 83 5.24 -18.43 -8.03
C GLY A 83 5.67 -17.23 -8.90
N LYS A 84 5.83 -16.04 -8.29
CA LYS A 84 6.15 -14.75 -8.90
C LYS A 84 7.50 -14.20 -8.43
N THR A 85 8.47 -15.09 -8.27
CA THR A 85 9.81 -14.79 -7.72
C THR A 85 10.70 -13.99 -8.67
N ASP A 86 10.24 -13.75 -9.90
CA ASP A 86 10.85 -12.84 -10.87
C ASP A 86 10.63 -11.36 -10.52
N ILE A 87 9.62 -11.05 -9.70
CA ILE A 87 9.38 -9.70 -9.19
C ILE A 87 10.39 -9.42 -8.06
N PRO A 88 11.27 -8.41 -8.20
CA PRO A 88 12.28 -8.13 -7.21
C PRO A 88 11.69 -7.49 -5.94
N VAL A 89 12.20 -7.90 -4.79
CA VAL A 89 11.87 -7.33 -3.47
C VAL A 89 13.10 -6.58 -2.96
N TYR A 90 12.91 -5.36 -2.49
CA TYR A 90 13.96 -4.45 -2.03
C TYR A 90 13.77 -4.10 -0.58
N ARG A 91 14.87 -4.02 0.18
CA ARG A 91 14.86 -3.50 1.55
C ARG A 91 14.59 -1.99 1.53
N GLY A 92 13.51 -1.56 2.19
CA GLY A 92 13.21 -0.16 2.39
C GLY A 92 14.01 0.46 3.53
N ALA A 93 13.62 1.66 3.93
CA ALA A 93 14.17 2.32 5.10
C ALA A 93 13.82 1.53 6.36
N THR A 94 14.73 1.48 7.34
CA THR A 94 14.53 0.73 8.59
C THR A 94 13.74 1.49 9.65
N GLN A 95 13.59 2.81 9.48
CA GLN A 95 12.96 3.70 10.46
C GLN A 95 12.48 4.99 9.80
N ALA A 96 11.69 5.75 10.56
CA ALA A 96 11.21 7.07 10.17
C ALA A 96 12.35 8.06 9.85
N LEU A 97 12.09 8.99 8.93
CA LEU A 97 13.02 10.08 8.64
C LEU A 97 13.27 10.97 9.87
N LYS A 98 14.50 11.46 10.00
CA LYS A 98 14.86 12.45 11.01
C LYS A 98 14.32 13.82 10.65
N ALA A 99 13.85 14.56 11.65
CA ALA A 99 13.34 15.92 11.49
C ALA A 99 14.43 16.98 11.27
N ASP A 100 15.70 16.63 11.45
CA ASP A 100 16.87 17.51 11.32
C ASP A 100 17.15 18.04 9.90
N GLY A 101 16.37 17.60 8.91
CA GLY A 101 16.50 18.02 7.51
C GLY A 101 17.69 17.40 6.78
N GLY A 102 18.44 16.51 7.43
CA GLY A 102 19.54 15.78 6.81
C GLY A 102 19.07 14.92 5.63
N ALA A 103 19.95 14.72 4.65
CA ALA A 103 19.72 13.74 3.59
C ALA A 103 19.77 12.34 4.21
N PRO A 104 18.67 11.55 4.15
CA PRO A 104 18.69 10.19 4.66
C PRO A 104 19.61 9.31 3.78
N ALA A 105 20.22 8.30 4.39
CA ALA A 105 20.85 7.25 3.61
C ALA A 105 19.77 6.55 2.78
N LEU A 106 19.97 6.47 1.46
CA LEU A 106 19.01 5.82 0.58
C LEU A 106 19.04 4.30 0.77
N SER A 107 17.87 3.73 1.02
CA SER A 107 17.60 2.29 1.04
C SER A 107 17.75 1.66 -0.36
N GLU A 108 17.64 0.34 -0.45
CA GLU A 108 17.56 -0.34 -1.74
C GLU A 108 16.29 0.07 -2.50
N GLY A 109 15.16 0.17 -1.79
CA GLY A 109 13.87 0.57 -2.35
C GLY A 109 13.88 1.99 -2.92
N ALA A 110 14.39 2.97 -2.17
CA ALA A 110 14.47 4.36 -2.63
C ALA A 110 15.39 4.51 -3.86
N LYS A 111 16.52 3.78 -3.90
CA LYS A 111 17.41 3.75 -5.07
C LYS A 111 16.73 3.14 -6.30
N MET A 112 15.99 2.04 -6.12
CA MET A 112 15.26 1.42 -7.22
C MET A 112 14.17 2.36 -7.75
N LEU A 113 13.41 3.02 -6.85
CA LEU A 113 12.39 3.98 -7.24
C LEU A 113 12.95 5.10 -8.12
N ILE A 114 14.09 5.70 -7.72
CA ILE A 114 14.77 6.71 -8.54
C ILE A 114 15.14 6.14 -9.90
N LYS A 115 15.74 4.95 -9.94
CA LYS A 115 16.17 4.29 -11.18
C LYS A 115 15.01 4.03 -12.14
N GLU A 116 13.87 3.56 -11.63
CA GLU A 116 12.69 3.24 -12.42
C GLU A 116 11.98 4.50 -12.94
N ALA A 117 11.89 5.54 -12.10
CA ALA A 117 11.27 6.81 -12.48
C ALA A 117 12.08 7.57 -13.56
N LEU A 118 13.39 7.33 -13.63
CA LEU A 118 14.28 7.89 -14.66
C LEU A 118 14.35 7.04 -15.95
N GLN A 119 13.69 5.87 -16.02
CA GLN A 119 13.63 5.11 -17.26
C GLN A 119 12.86 5.88 -18.34
N ASP A 120 13.38 5.81 -19.57
CA ASP A 120 12.67 6.28 -20.75
C ASP A 120 11.70 5.19 -21.21
N ASP A 121 10.50 5.22 -20.62
CA ASP A 121 9.44 4.25 -20.87
C ASP A 121 8.12 5.00 -21.11
N PRO A 122 7.37 4.65 -22.17
CA PRO A 122 6.13 5.35 -22.52
C PRO A 122 4.98 5.08 -21.53
N HIS A 123 5.07 4.03 -20.71
CA HIS A 123 4.05 3.70 -19.73
C HIS A 123 4.21 4.58 -18.48
N PRO A 124 3.12 5.18 -17.97
CA PRO A 124 3.17 6.00 -16.77
C PRO A 124 3.56 5.16 -15.55
N LEU A 125 4.33 5.75 -14.64
CA LEU A 125 4.75 5.12 -13.39
C LEU A 125 3.84 5.55 -12.23
N PHE A 126 3.29 4.55 -11.54
CA PHE A 126 2.58 4.72 -10.28
C PHE A 126 3.34 4.06 -9.13
N VAL A 127 3.31 4.70 -7.96
CA VAL A 127 3.87 4.16 -6.72
C VAL A 127 2.73 3.95 -5.74
N LEU A 128 2.39 2.70 -5.46
CA LEU A 128 1.39 2.34 -4.47
C LEU A 128 2.08 2.28 -3.11
N VAL A 129 1.58 3.05 -2.15
CA VAL A 129 2.14 3.12 -0.80
C VAL A 129 1.05 2.69 0.17
N MET A 130 1.24 1.52 0.74
CA MET A 130 0.33 0.82 1.66
C MET A 130 0.74 0.99 3.14
N GLY A 131 1.92 1.60 3.36
CA GLY A 131 2.49 1.86 4.68
C GLY A 131 3.01 3.29 4.86
N PRO A 132 4.06 3.50 5.69
CA PRO A 132 4.71 4.80 5.76
C PRO A 132 5.38 5.17 4.43
N ILE A 133 5.30 6.45 4.08
CA ILE A 133 5.80 6.99 2.81
C ILE A 133 7.30 7.35 2.83
N THR A 134 8.06 6.69 3.70
CA THR A 134 9.48 6.99 4.03
C THR A 134 10.39 6.92 2.82
N ASP A 135 10.38 5.79 2.10
CA ASP A 135 11.27 5.56 0.95
C ASP A 135 11.00 6.53 -0.21
N ILE A 136 9.72 6.89 -0.41
CA ILE A 136 9.31 7.84 -1.44
C ILE A 136 9.78 9.25 -1.08
N ALA A 137 9.62 9.66 0.17
CA ALA A 137 10.10 10.96 0.64
C ALA A 137 11.64 11.07 0.57
N ALA A 138 12.36 9.99 0.92
CA ALA A 138 13.80 9.91 0.79
C ALA A 138 14.26 10.01 -0.68
N ALA A 139 13.59 9.28 -1.58
CA ALA A 139 13.88 9.32 -3.01
C ALA A 139 13.67 10.72 -3.60
N LEU A 140 12.54 11.36 -3.30
CA LEU A 140 12.23 12.72 -3.78
C LEU A 140 13.17 13.78 -3.21
N GLN A 141 13.67 13.61 -1.99
CA GLN A 141 14.68 14.52 -1.45
C GLN A 141 16.02 14.36 -2.16
N ALA A 142 16.41 13.13 -2.50
CA ALA A 142 17.67 12.85 -3.18
C ALA A 142 17.65 13.21 -4.67
N GLU A 143 16.52 12.99 -5.35
CA GLU A 143 16.33 13.31 -6.77
C GLU A 143 14.96 13.97 -7.00
N PRO A 144 14.83 15.29 -6.78
CA PRO A 144 13.54 16.00 -6.89
C PRO A 144 12.90 15.92 -8.30
N THR A 145 13.69 15.67 -9.35
CA THR A 145 13.18 15.66 -10.74
C THR A 145 12.21 14.52 -11.01
N ILE A 146 12.30 13.40 -10.27
CA ILE A 146 11.37 12.26 -10.41
C ILE A 146 9.93 12.62 -10.01
N ALA A 147 9.70 13.72 -9.29
CA ALA A 147 8.35 14.17 -8.92
C ALA A 147 7.42 14.32 -10.14
N SER A 148 7.97 14.72 -11.29
CA SER A 148 7.23 14.88 -12.55
C SER A 148 7.09 13.60 -13.37
N LYS A 149 7.70 12.49 -12.92
CA LYS A 149 7.82 11.22 -13.66
C LYS A 149 6.94 10.11 -13.09
N MET A 150 6.28 10.34 -11.96
CA MET A 150 5.46 9.35 -11.28
C MET A 150 4.25 9.96 -10.57
N THR A 151 3.24 9.15 -10.30
CA THR A 151 2.12 9.48 -9.40
C THR A 151 2.16 8.56 -8.18
N VAL A 152 2.00 9.12 -6.99
CA VAL A 152 1.94 8.35 -5.74
C VAL A 152 0.49 8.15 -5.33
N VAL A 153 0.09 6.91 -5.09
CA VAL A 153 -1.20 6.55 -4.48
C VAL A 153 -0.92 6.07 -3.06
N TRP A 154 -1.36 6.83 -2.07
CA TRP A 154 -1.03 6.59 -0.67
C TRP A 154 -2.28 6.27 0.15
N ILE A 155 -2.27 5.09 0.76
CA ILE A 155 -3.21 4.67 1.80
C ILE A 155 -2.71 5.27 3.11
N GLY A 156 -3.33 6.37 3.54
CA GLY A 156 -2.85 7.06 4.73
C GLY A 156 -3.41 8.46 4.94
N GLY A 157 -3.27 8.93 6.16
CA GLY A 157 -3.78 10.20 6.66
C GLY A 157 -5.27 10.20 7.00
N MET A 158 -5.69 11.28 7.64
CA MET A 158 -7.01 11.44 8.25
C MET A 158 -7.96 12.29 7.37
N PRO A 159 -9.28 12.23 7.63
CA PRO A 159 -10.23 13.10 6.97
C PRO A 159 -9.91 14.59 7.16
N TYR A 160 -10.15 15.35 6.10
CA TYR A 160 -10.04 16.82 6.11
C TYR A 160 -11.29 17.46 6.73
N PRO A 161 -11.17 18.68 7.29
CA PRO A 161 -9.95 19.48 7.42
C PRO A 161 -9.12 19.15 8.67
N LYS A 162 -9.60 18.26 9.55
CA LYS A 162 -9.04 18.08 10.89
C LYS A 162 -7.66 17.43 10.89
N GLY A 163 -7.45 16.41 10.06
CA GLY A 163 -6.27 15.55 10.20
C GLY A 163 -6.29 14.78 11.52
N GLY A 164 -5.11 14.38 12.01
CA GLY A 164 -4.91 13.70 13.28
C GLY A 164 -4.15 12.39 13.14
N TRP A 165 -4.15 11.59 14.21
CA TRP A 165 -3.47 10.31 14.24
C TRP A 165 -4.08 9.31 13.24
N GLU A 166 -3.23 8.79 12.36
CA GLU A 166 -3.51 7.68 11.44
C GLU A 166 -2.27 6.78 11.38
N TYR A 167 -2.49 5.48 11.20
CA TYR A 167 -1.51 4.42 11.38
C TYR A 167 -0.24 4.59 10.52
N ASN A 168 -0.40 4.71 9.20
CA ASN A 168 0.69 4.81 8.23
C ASN A 168 1.43 6.15 8.33
N MET A 169 0.69 7.25 8.48
CA MET A 169 1.24 8.57 8.70
C MET A 169 2.00 8.67 10.03
N PHE A 170 1.55 7.98 11.09
CA PHE A 170 2.21 7.97 12.40
C PHE A 170 3.55 7.23 12.37
N ASN A 171 3.70 6.21 11.52
CA ASN A 171 4.97 5.53 11.32
C ASN A 171 6.06 6.45 10.78
N ASP A 172 5.72 7.46 9.97
CA ASP A 172 6.67 8.49 9.56
C ASP A 172 6.02 9.86 9.23
N PRO A 173 5.73 10.69 10.25
CA PRO A 173 5.13 12.00 10.06
C PRO A 173 6.06 12.96 9.30
N VAL A 174 7.39 12.76 9.41
CA VAL A 174 8.38 13.59 8.74
C VAL A 174 8.33 13.33 7.23
N ALA A 175 8.27 12.07 6.81
CA ALA A 175 8.08 11.71 5.42
C ALA A 175 6.74 12.23 4.87
N ALA A 176 5.63 12.03 5.59
CA ALA A 176 4.33 12.54 5.17
C ALA A 176 4.34 14.07 4.97
N ASN A 177 4.91 14.83 5.91
CA ASN A 177 5.04 16.28 5.78
C ASN A 177 5.94 16.70 4.61
N ARG A 178 6.99 15.92 4.30
CA ARG A 178 7.85 16.15 3.12
C ARG A 178 7.09 15.90 1.82
N ILE A 179 6.25 14.86 1.75
CA ILE A 179 5.44 14.56 0.58
C ILE A 179 4.40 15.65 0.32
N PHE A 180 3.69 16.12 1.35
CA PHE A 180 2.74 17.23 1.20
C PHE A 180 3.40 18.52 0.67
N LYS A 181 4.69 18.71 0.93
CA LYS A 181 5.51 19.84 0.44
C LYS A 181 6.20 19.58 -0.91
N SER A 182 6.25 18.33 -1.36
CA SER A 182 6.89 17.95 -2.62
C SER A 182 6.04 18.34 -3.83
N GLN A 183 6.57 18.18 -5.05
CA GLN A 183 5.82 18.42 -6.28
C GLN A 183 5.22 17.15 -6.90
N VAL A 184 5.35 15.99 -6.25
CA VAL A 184 4.83 14.73 -6.80
C VAL A 184 3.29 14.75 -6.82
N PRO A 185 2.63 14.36 -7.93
CA PRO A 185 1.22 14.03 -7.93
C PRO A 185 0.90 13.01 -6.82
N LEU A 186 -0.02 13.36 -5.92
CA LEU A 186 -0.43 12.53 -4.80
C LEU A 186 -1.93 12.29 -4.84
N TRP A 187 -2.28 11.01 -4.80
CA TRP A 187 -3.62 10.48 -4.60
C TRP A 187 -3.68 9.92 -3.18
N GLN A 188 -4.34 10.64 -2.29
CA GLN A 188 -4.49 10.24 -0.90
C GLN A 188 -5.82 9.51 -0.71
N VAL A 189 -5.76 8.30 -0.17
CA VAL A 189 -6.93 7.55 0.31
C VAL A 189 -6.92 7.64 1.83
N PRO A 190 -7.73 8.52 2.45
CA PRO A 190 -7.70 8.74 3.89
C PRO A 190 -8.45 7.64 4.67
N HIS A 191 -8.23 7.61 5.98
CA HIS A 191 -8.77 6.60 6.91
C HIS A 191 -10.26 6.32 6.78
N ASN A 192 -11.11 7.33 6.64
CA ASN A 192 -12.55 7.11 6.46
C ASN A 192 -12.89 6.35 5.17
N VAL A 193 -12.04 6.43 4.15
CA VAL A 193 -12.24 5.82 2.83
C VAL A 193 -11.68 4.41 2.79
N TYR A 194 -10.41 4.19 3.13
CA TYR A 194 -9.88 2.82 3.07
C TYR A 194 -10.55 1.89 4.09
N MET A 195 -10.96 2.42 5.26
CA MET A 195 -11.75 1.66 6.25
C MET A 195 -13.17 1.30 5.77
N SER A 196 -13.61 1.80 4.61
CA SER A 196 -14.89 1.42 4.02
C SER A 196 -14.85 0.08 3.27
N VAL A 197 -13.65 -0.43 2.92
CA VAL A 197 -13.46 -1.70 2.21
C VAL A 197 -13.51 -2.88 3.18
N ARG A 198 -14.68 -3.08 3.78
CA ARG A 198 -14.92 -4.12 4.79
C ARG A 198 -15.23 -5.45 4.14
N VAL A 199 -14.71 -6.52 4.75
CA VAL A 199 -14.99 -7.91 4.38
C VAL A 199 -15.33 -8.71 5.62
N SER A 200 -16.20 -9.71 5.48
CA SER A 200 -16.42 -10.67 6.57
C SER A 200 -15.42 -11.83 6.50
N LEU A 201 -15.08 -12.42 7.64
CA LEU A 201 -14.26 -13.64 7.63
C LEU A 201 -14.97 -14.79 6.92
N SER A 202 -16.30 -14.86 6.98
CA SER A 202 -17.08 -15.85 6.23
C SER A 202 -16.93 -15.67 4.72
N GLU A 203 -16.93 -14.45 4.22
CA GLU A 203 -16.71 -14.14 2.81
C GLU A 203 -15.30 -14.54 2.35
N LEU A 204 -14.26 -14.22 3.13
CA LEU A 204 -12.91 -14.65 2.82
C LEU A 204 -12.77 -16.19 2.83
N ALA A 205 -13.45 -16.87 3.76
CA ALA A 205 -13.47 -18.34 3.81
C ALA A 205 -14.12 -18.97 2.58
N VAL A 206 -15.10 -18.31 1.97
CA VAL A 206 -15.81 -18.79 0.78
C VAL A 206 -15.11 -18.39 -0.51
N ARG A 207 -14.54 -17.19 -0.59
CA ARG A 207 -14.07 -16.60 -1.85
C ARG A 207 -12.57 -16.57 -2.02
N VAL A 208 -11.81 -16.48 -0.91
CA VAL A 208 -10.34 -16.41 -0.93
C VAL A 208 -9.72 -17.76 -0.59
N LYS A 209 -10.06 -18.33 0.57
CA LYS A 209 -9.48 -19.59 1.07
C LYS A 209 -9.45 -20.74 0.04
N PRO A 210 -10.51 -21.01 -0.77
CA PRO A 210 -10.48 -22.15 -1.68
C PRO A 210 -9.66 -21.94 -2.96
N GLN A 211 -9.09 -20.75 -3.20
CA GLN A 211 -8.36 -20.42 -4.42
C GLN A 211 -6.88 -20.89 -4.36
N GLY A 212 -6.71 -22.21 -4.24
CA GLY A 212 -5.39 -22.85 -4.23
C GLY A 212 -4.51 -22.42 -3.06
N LYS A 213 -3.20 -22.69 -3.17
CA LYS A 213 -2.22 -22.38 -2.10
C LYS A 213 -2.12 -20.89 -1.77
N VAL A 214 -2.34 -20.02 -2.77
CA VAL A 214 -2.30 -18.56 -2.58
C VAL A 214 -3.50 -18.10 -1.76
N GLY A 215 -4.71 -18.52 -2.15
CA GLY A 215 -5.92 -18.20 -1.39
C GLY A 215 -5.89 -18.75 0.04
N GLU A 216 -5.41 -19.99 0.20
CA GLU A 216 -5.21 -20.60 1.53
C GLU A 216 -4.21 -19.80 2.38
N TYR A 217 -3.09 -19.38 1.79
CA TYR A 217 -2.07 -18.58 2.47
C TYR A 217 -2.61 -17.23 2.97
N LEU A 218 -3.25 -16.47 2.07
CA LEU A 218 -3.82 -15.16 2.39
C LEU A 218 -4.87 -15.26 3.52
N TRP A 219 -5.72 -16.28 3.46
CA TRP A 219 -6.68 -16.58 4.52
C TRP A 219 -5.98 -16.91 5.85
N GLN A 220 -4.99 -17.80 5.80
CA GLN A 220 -4.37 -18.34 6.99
C GLN A 220 -3.59 -17.26 7.76
N GLN A 221 -2.78 -16.46 7.08
CA GLN A 221 -2.00 -15.41 7.72
C GLN A 221 -2.91 -14.35 8.41
N LEU A 222 -4.03 -13.99 7.78
CA LEU A 222 -5.00 -13.05 8.34
C LEU A 222 -5.68 -13.61 9.59
N ILE A 223 -6.15 -14.86 9.53
CA ILE A 223 -6.84 -15.50 10.67
C ILE A 223 -5.88 -15.72 11.85
N GLU A 224 -4.63 -16.09 11.57
CA GLU A 224 -3.59 -16.24 12.59
C GLU A 224 -3.30 -14.91 13.28
N PHE A 225 -3.17 -13.81 12.52
CA PHE A 225 -3.00 -12.47 13.08
C PHE A 225 -4.21 -12.05 13.92
N ASN A 226 -5.43 -12.19 13.39
CA ASN A 226 -6.67 -11.84 14.10
C ASN A 226 -6.76 -12.58 15.45
N ARG A 227 -6.45 -13.88 15.45
CA ARG A 227 -6.44 -14.71 16.65
C ARG A 227 -5.37 -14.23 17.64
N ALA A 228 -4.13 -14.06 17.18
CA ALA A 228 -3.02 -13.66 18.04
C ALA A 228 -3.25 -12.32 18.73
N ILE A 229 -3.77 -11.32 18.01
CA ILE A 229 -4.11 -10.02 18.59
C ILE A 229 -5.27 -10.12 19.59
N SER A 230 -6.33 -10.86 19.23
CA SER A 230 -7.48 -11.07 20.13
C SER A 230 -7.11 -11.78 21.44
N GLU A 231 -6.12 -12.67 21.40
CA GLU A 231 -5.60 -13.36 22.59
C GLU A 231 -4.69 -12.45 23.44
N THR A 232 -3.99 -11.51 22.79
CA THR A 232 -2.90 -10.73 23.42
C THR A 232 -3.36 -9.38 23.96
N ILE A 233 -4.35 -8.74 23.33
CA ILE A 233 -4.82 -7.39 23.66
C ILE A 233 -6.28 -7.45 24.10
N LYS A 234 -6.53 -7.19 25.39
CA LYS A 234 -7.89 -7.10 25.94
C LYS A 234 -8.57 -5.82 25.44
N ASP A 235 -9.88 -5.89 25.18
CA ASP A 235 -10.71 -4.77 24.71
C ASP A 235 -10.20 -4.11 23.42
N VAL A 236 -9.58 -4.90 22.53
CA VAL A 236 -9.03 -4.40 21.28
C VAL A 236 -10.16 -3.80 20.40
N PRO A 237 -10.11 -2.51 20.03
CA PRO A 237 -11.15 -1.90 19.21
C PRO A 237 -11.07 -2.34 17.75
N TRP A 238 -9.89 -2.78 17.30
CA TRP A 238 -9.60 -3.36 15.99
C TRP A 238 -8.37 -4.28 16.09
N PRO A 239 -8.37 -5.47 15.46
CA PRO A 239 -9.37 -5.99 14.55
C PRO A 239 -10.70 -6.36 15.22
N LYS A 240 -11.76 -6.47 14.42
CA LYS A 240 -13.07 -6.94 14.89
C LYS A 240 -13.12 -8.47 14.81
N SER A 241 -13.99 -9.10 15.60
CA SER A 241 -14.05 -10.56 15.71
C SER A 241 -14.26 -11.29 14.36
N GLU A 242 -15.19 -10.81 13.54
CA GLU A 242 -15.61 -11.47 12.29
C GLU A 242 -15.55 -10.55 11.06
N VAL A 243 -14.93 -9.37 11.19
CA VAL A 243 -14.82 -8.37 10.14
C VAL A 243 -13.38 -7.91 10.01
N TRP A 244 -12.89 -7.85 8.77
CA TRP A 244 -11.61 -7.25 8.41
C TRP A 244 -11.81 -6.05 7.48
N VAL A 245 -10.74 -5.31 7.24
CA VAL A 245 -10.67 -4.22 6.26
C VAL A 245 -9.54 -4.55 5.30
N LEU A 246 -9.82 -4.63 3.99
CA LEU A 246 -8.78 -4.73 2.96
C LEU A 246 -8.47 -3.33 2.45
N GLY A 247 -7.87 -2.51 3.33
CA GLY A 247 -7.73 -1.07 3.17
C GLY A 247 -6.71 -0.66 2.12
N ASP A 248 -5.80 -1.58 1.80
CA ASP A 248 -4.76 -1.34 0.81
C ASP A 248 -5.19 -1.59 -0.64
N ASN A 249 -6.21 -2.43 -0.85
CA ASN A 249 -6.71 -2.77 -2.18
C ASN A 249 -7.18 -1.57 -3.03
N PRO A 250 -7.75 -0.49 -2.47
CA PRO A 250 -7.99 0.77 -3.17
C PRO A 250 -6.79 1.31 -3.94
N SER A 251 -5.56 1.14 -3.44
CA SER A 251 -4.37 1.60 -4.18
C SER A 251 -4.24 0.92 -5.54
N VAL A 252 -4.76 -0.30 -5.67
CA VAL A 252 -4.78 -1.08 -6.91
C VAL A 252 -6.01 -0.73 -7.76
N SER A 253 -7.21 -0.79 -7.17
CA SER A 253 -8.45 -0.62 -7.95
C SER A 253 -8.61 0.78 -8.52
N LEU A 254 -8.07 1.80 -7.84
CA LEU A 254 -8.05 3.19 -8.32
C LEU A 254 -7.22 3.39 -9.59
N LEU A 255 -6.32 2.46 -9.93
CA LEU A 255 -5.58 2.50 -11.20
C LEU A 255 -6.30 1.75 -12.33
N LEU A 256 -7.39 1.06 -12.03
CA LEU A 256 -8.26 0.41 -13.02
C LEU A 256 -9.48 1.26 -13.34
N ASP A 257 -10.04 1.91 -12.32
CA ASP A 257 -11.06 2.94 -12.42
C ASP A 257 -10.74 4.00 -11.36
N ASP A 258 -10.41 5.22 -11.78
CA ASP A 258 -9.91 6.25 -10.87
C ASP A 258 -11.01 6.93 -10.03
N HIS A 259 -12.25 6.48 -10.19
CA HIS A 259 -13.45 6.95 -9.52
C HIS A 259 -13.59 8.49 -9.61
N GLU A 260 -13.67 9.03 -10.84
CA GLU A 260 -13.66 10.48 -11.18
C GLU A 260 -14.59 11.38 -10.34
N TYR A 261 -15.64 10.82 -9.72
CA TYR A 261 -16.62 11.56 -8.90
C TYR A 261 -16.48 11.34 -7.39
N HIS A 262 -15.44 10.61 -6.95
CA HIS A 262 -15.24 10.25 -5.55
C HIS A 262 -13.96 10.85 -4.95
N TYR A 263 -13.36 11.85 -5.58
CA TYR A 263 -12.26 12.62 -5.01
C TYR A 263 -12.48 14.13 -5.17
N THR A 264 -11.75 14.91 -4.37
CA THR A 264 -11.62 16.35 -4.53
C THR A 264 -10.15 16.74 -4.60
N LEU A 265 -9.86 17.86 -5.27
CA LEU A 265 -8.56 18.51 -5.15
C LEU A 265 -8.56 19.36 -3.89
N VAL A 266 -7.56 19.14 -3.03
CA VAL A 266 -7.41 19.81 -1.74
C VAL A 266 -6.01 20.43 -1.67
N ASN A 267 -5.90 21.60 -1.03
CA ASN A 267 -4.60 22.16 -0.67
C ASN A 267 -3.85 21.18 0.24
N ALA A 268 -2.66 20.75 -0.16
CA ALA A 268 -1.82 19.89 0.66
C ALA A 268 -1.56 20.56 2.02
N PRO A 269 -1.79 19.85 3.14
CA PRO A 269 -1.66 20.43 4.47
C PRO A 269 -0.18 20.47 4.90
N GLN A 270 0.09 21.30 5.90
CA GLN A 270 1.23 21.08 6.78
C GLN A 270 0.77 20.18 7.95
N LEU A 271 1.63 19.24 8.37
CA LEU A 271 1.41 18.49 9.61
C LEU A 271 1.88 19.29 10.82
N ASN A 272 1.02 19.39 11.83
CA ASN A 272 1.38 19.84 13.17
C ASN A 272 2.04 18.71 13.97
N ASP A 273 2.63 19.03 15.12
CA ASP A 273 3.25 18.05 16.02
C ASP A 273 2.24 17.03 16.58
N ASP A 274 0.96 17.41 16.69
CA ASP A 274 -0.15 16.54 17.07
C ASP A 274 -0.80 15.80 15.89
N LEU A 275 -0.17 15.87 14.71
CA LEU A 275 -0.59 15.25 13.45
C LEU A 275 -1.88 15.83 12.85
N THR A 276 -2.44 16.89 13.42
CA THR A 276 -3.54 17.62 12.79
C THR A 276 -3.06 18.38 11.56
N TYR A 277 -4.00 18.69 10.67
CA TYR A 277 -3.71 19.38 9.42
C TYR A 277 -3.81 20.89 9.62
N ALA A 278 -2.76 21.61 9.23
CA ALA A 278 -2.71 23.06 9.18
C ALA A 278 -2.67 23.55 7.72
N PRO A 279 -3.20 24.75 7.43
CA PRO A 279 -3.00 25.39 6.14
C PRO A 279 -1.50 25.60 5.85
N GLN A 280 -1.12 25.47 4.58
CA GLN A 280 0.23 25.74 4.11
C GLN A 280 0.25 26.92 3.14
N ASN A 281 1.25 27.80 3.26
CA ASN A 281 1.48 28.87 2.29
C ASN A 281 1.88 28.29 0.93
N ASN A 282 1.28 28.76 -0.16
CA ASN A 282 1.51 28.26 -1.52
C ASN A 282 1.31 26.73 -1.63
N ALA A 283 0.28 26.21 -0.95
CA ALA A 283 -0.05 24.80 -1.02
C ALA A 283 -0.33 24.35 -2.47
N ARG A 284 0.33 23.26 -2.88
CA ARG A 284 -0.06 22.54 -4.09
C ARG A 284 -1.41 21.85 -3.89
N GLN A 285 -2.07 21.50 -4.99
CA GLN A 285 -3.25 20.65 -4.96
C GLN A 285 -2.85 19.16 -4.94
N ILE A 286 -3.53 18.38 -4.11
CA ILE A 286 -3.44 16.91 -4.08
C ILE A 286 -4.84 16.33 -4.26
N ARG A 287 -4.92 15.13 -4.83
CA ARG A 287 -6.18 14.40 -4.97
C ARG A 287 -6.46 13.69 -3.66
N VAL A 288 -7.61 13.96 -3.05
CA VAL A 288 -8.05 13.30 -1.80
C VAL A 288 -9.36 12.57 -2.08
N TYR A 289 -9.37 11.26 -1.89
CA TYR A 289 -10.56 10.45 -2.05
C TYR A 289 -11.54 10.68 -0.89
N ASN A 290 -12.83 10.72 -1.22
CA ASN A 290 -13.96 10.82 -0.31
C ASN A 290 -14.73 9.49 -0.22
N ALA A 291 -14.61 8.64 -1.24
CA ALA A 291 -15.17 7.30 -1.29
C ALA A 291 -14.41 6.42 -2.31
N VAL A 292 -14.64 5.11 -2.24
CA VAL A 292 -14.22 4.13 -3.25
C VAL A 292 -15.35 3.12 -3.46
N ASP A 293 -15.49 2.56 -4.66
CA ASP A 293 -16.38 1.40 -4.86
C ASP A 293 -15.73 0.14 -4.27
N ALA A 294 -16.10 -0.16 -3.02
CA ALA A 294 -15.63 -1.35 -2.32
C ALA A 294 -16.05 -2.64 -3.02
N ARG A 295 -17.23 -2.69 -3.65
CA ARG A 295 -17.69 -3.87 -4.39
C ARG A 295 -16.82 -4.11 -5.61
N PHE A 296 -16.55 -3.07 -6.41
CA PHE A 296 -15.63 -3.19 -7.54
C PHE A 296 -14.25 -3.68 -7.08
N THR A 297 -13.70 -3.04 -6.04
CA THR A 297 -12.39 -3.37 -5.48
C THR A 297 -12.28 -4.84 -5.04
N LEU A 298 -13.29 -5.34 -4.32
CA LEU A 298 -13.29 -6.70 -3.77
C LEU A 298 -13.62 -7.76 -4.83
N GLU A 299 -14.65 -7.53 -5.66
CA GLU A 299 -15.05 -8.49 -6.71
C GLU A 299 -13.95 -8.68 -7.75
N ASP A 300 -13.27 -7.60 -8.14
CA ASP A 300 -12.15 -7.66 -9.08
C ASP A 300 -10.99 -8.48 -8.52
N PHE A 301 -10.62 -8.26 -7.25
CA PHE A 301 -9.62 -9.08 -6.56
C PHE A 301 -10.03 -10.56 -6.47
N TYR A 302 -11.23 -10.86 -5.99
CA TYR A 302 -11.70 -12.25 -5.85
C TYR A 302 -11.76 -12.97 -7.19
N ALA A 303 -12.25 -12.30 -8.23
CA ALA A 303 -12.32 -12.86 -9.58
C ALA A 303 -10.92 -13.17 -10.11
N LYS A 304 -9.96 -12.24 -10.00
CA LYS A 304 -8.57 -12.46 -10.41
C LYS A 304 -7.92 -13.61 -9.64
N LEU A 305 -8.13 -13.68 -8.32
CA LEU A 305 -7.61 -14.77 -7.49
C LEU A 305 -8.18 -16.13 -7.92
N ALA A 306 -9.49 -16.22 -8.14
CA ALA A 306 -10.15 -17.44 -8.59
C ALA A 306 -9.73 -17.84 -10.02
N LEU A 307 -9.61 -16.87 -10.93
CA LEU A 307 -9.12 -17.12 -12.29
C LEU A 307 -7.66 -17.60 -12.28
N ALA A 308 -6.82 -17.09 -11.39
CA ALA A 308 -5.42 -17.48 -11.30
C ALA A 308 -5.22 -18.85 -10.62
N TYR A 309 -5.98 -19.15 -9.55
CA TYR A 309 -5.65 -20.26 -8.63
C TYR A 309 -6.82 -21.16 -8.21
N GLY A 310 -8.05 -20.94 -8.69
CA GLY A 310 -9.22 -21.73 -8.29
C GLY A 310 -9.18 -23.21 -8.69
N GLN A 311 -9.86 -24.06 -7.91
CA GLN A 311 -9.93 -25.52 -8.16
C GLN A 311 -10.80 -25.86 -9.38
N GLY A 312 -10.38 -26.88 -10.16
CA GLY A 312 -10.97 -27.23 -11.46
C GLY A 312 -10.03 -26.99 -12.65
N LYS A 313 -8.74 -26.76 -12.38
CA LYS A 313 -7.63 -26.72 -13.33
C LYS A 313 -6.57 -27.73 -12.92
#